data_AF-A0A4Y2PGW6-F1
#
_entry.id   AF-A0A4Y2PGW6-F1
#
_cell.length_a   1.000
_cell.length_b   1.000
_cell.length_c   1.000
_cell.angle_alpha   90.00
_cell.angle_beta   90.00
_cell.angle_gamma   90.00
#
_symmetry.space_group_name_H-M   'P 1'
#
loop_
_entity.id
_entity.type
_entity.pdbx_description
1 polymer ?
#
loop_
_entity_poly.entity_id
_entity_poly.type
_entity_poly.pdbx_seq_one_letter_code
_entity_poly.pdbx_strand_id
1 'polypeptide(L)'
;MVNPGAGVKAGLDGAIQRITVNGDIWDRLMARAIWSHGVRRYRGPPCDETSECLNEGVCIPQLNVPLCRCPLYFWGSKCEK
;
A
#
# COMPACT_ATOMS: atom_id res chain seq x y z
N MET A 1 5.99 -14.12 14.49
CA MET A 1 6.17 -15.55 14.15
C MET A 1 4.93 -16.02 13.42
N VAL A 2 5.07 -16.57 12.22
CA VAL A 2 3.96 -17.09 11.40
C VAL A 2 3.76 -18.57 11.73
N ASN A 3 2.50 -19.03 11.82
CA ASN A 3 2.20 -20.43 12.12
C ASN A 3 2.73 -21.34 10.99
N PRO A 4 3.68 -22.27 11.25
CA PRO A 4 4.27 -23.13 10.22
C PRO A 4 3.25 -23.99 9.46
N GLY A 5 2.17 -24.41 10.13
CA GLY A 5 1.10 -25.23 9.52
C GLY A 5 0.18 -24.44 8.59
N ALA A 6 0.24 -23.10 8.60
CA ALA A 6 -0.59 -22.27 7.74
C ALA A 6 -0.02 -22.12 6.31
N GLY A 7 1.21 -22.58 6.05
CA GLY A 7 1.86 -22.43 4.75
C GLY A 7 2.19 -20.98 4.35
N VAL A 8 2.06 -20.03 5.28
CA VAL A 8 2.31 -18.61 5.04
C VAL A 8 3.81 -18.35 5.01
N LYS A 9 4.32 -17.98 3.83
CA LYS A 9 5.76 -17.74 3.57
C LYS A 9 6.21 -16.30 3.86
N ALA A 10 5.28 -15.34 3.86
CA ALA A 10 5.55 -13.93 4.10
C ALA A 10 4.38 -13.29 4.87
N GLY A 11 4.68 -12.29 5.70
CA GLY A 11 3.66 -11.50 6.38
C GLY A 11 2.92 -10.58 5.40
N LEU A 12 1.83 -9.96 5.89
CA LEU A 12 1.12 -8.93 5.12
C LEU A 12 2.03 -7.69 4.95
N ASP A 13 2.33 -7.35 3.70
CA ASP A 13 2.86 -6.05 3.31
C ASP A 13 1.75 -5.29 2.57
N GLY A 14 1.10 -4.37 3.27
CA GLY A 14 0.05 -3.56 2.68
C GLY A 14 -0.78 -2.74 3.67
N ALA A 15 -1.96 -2.33 3.23
CA ALA A 15 -2.87 -1.50 4.01
C ALA A 15 -4.08 -2.32 4.49
N ILE A 16 -4.40 -2.19 5.78
CA ILE A 16 -5.67 -2.68 6.34
C ILE A 16 -6.55 -1.48 6.61
N GLN A 17 -7.75 -1.47 6.03
CA GLN A 17 -8.70 -0.37 6.19
C GLN A 17 -9.79 -0.67 7.23
N ARG A 18 -10.08 -1.95 7.50
CA ARG A 18 -11.09 -2.38 8.47
C ARG A 18 -10.71 -3.72 9.10
N ILE A 19 -10.80 -3.79 10.42
CA ILE A 19 -10.66 -5.03 11.19
C ILE A 19 -11.91 -5.21 12.04
N THR A 20 -12.46 -6.41 12.04
CA THR A 20 -13.54 -6.81 12.93
C THR A 20 -13.17 -8.17 13.52
N VAL A 21 -13.12 -8.27 14.85
CA VAL A 21 -12.75 -9.50 15.56
C VAL A 21 -13.89 -9.82 16.52
N ASN A 22 -14.51 -10.99 16.36
CA ASN A 22 -15.65 -11.44 17.17
C ASN A 22 -16.82 -10.45 17.23
N GLY A 23 -17.04 -9.68 16.15
CA GLY A 23 -18.11 -8.66 16.08
C GLY A 23 -17.69 -7.26 16.51
N ASP A 24 -16.57 -7.12 17.22
CA ASP A 24 -16.06 -5.82 17.62
C ASP A 24 -15.23 -5.17 16.51
N ILE A 25 -15.44 -3.87 16.29
CA ILE A 25 -14.62 -3.09 15.36
C ILE A 25 -13.32 -2.72 16.08
N TRP A 26 -12.20 -3.10 15.47
CA TRP A 26 -10.88 -2.76 15.96
C TRP A 26 -10.35 -1.53 15.24
N ASP A 27 -10.62 -0.36 15.83
CA ASP A 27 -10.11 0.92 15.37
C ASP A 27 -8.78 1.28 16.07
N ARG A 28 -8.16 2.38 15.62
CA ARG A 28 -6.98 3.01 16.26
C ARG A 28 -5.86 2.00 16.59
N LEU A 29 -5.62 1.06 15.68
CA LEU A 29 -4.67 -0.06 15.86
C LEU A 29 -3.28 0.39 16.31
N MET A 30 -2.79 1.53 15.80
CA MET A 30 -1.48 2.06 16.17
C MET A 30 -1.40 2.51 17.64
N ALA A 31 -2.50 3.00 18.22
CA ALA A 31 -2.54 3.40 19.63
C ALA A 31 -2.73 2.20 20.57
N ARG A 32 -3.32 1.10 20.07
CA ARG A 32 -3.57 -0.14 20.82
C ARG A 32 -2.40 -1.13 20.72
N ALA A 33 -1.43 -0.88 19.85
CA ALA A 33 -0.33 -1.79 19.60
C ALA A 33 0.64 -1.83 20.80
N ILE A 34 0.89 -3.04 21.32
CA ILE A 34 1.94 -3.28 22.32
C ILE A 34 3.33 -3.09 21.68
N TRP A 35 3.46 -3.42 20.39
CA TRP A 35 4.67 -3.24 19.60
C TRP A 35 4.33 -2.98 18.13
N SER A 36 5.12 -2.16 17.45
CA SER A 36 4.96 -1.82 16.04
C SER A 36 6.32 -1.68 15.36
N HIS A 37 6.42 -2.17 14.13
CA HIS A 37 7.60 -2.02 13.29
C HIS A 37 7.17 -1.80 11.83
N GLY A 38 7.61 -0.70 11.23
CA GLY A 38 7.32 -0.40 9.82
C GLY A 38 5.85 -0.10 9.51
N VAL A 39 4.99 0.13 10.51
CA VAL A 39 3.57 0.42 10.30
C VAL A 39 3.29 1.92 10.35
N ARG A 40 2.51 2.41 9.40
CA ARG A 40 2.07 3.81 9.33
C ARG A 40 0.60 3.91 8.98
N ARG A 41 -0.01 5.06 9.28
CA ARG A 41 -1.39 5.35 8.87
C ARG A 41 -1.44 5.38 7.33
N TYR A 42 -2.33 4.58 6.77
CA TYR A 42 -2.64 4.61 5.35
C TYR A 42 -3.38 5.91 5.04
N ARG A 43 -2.86 6.69 4.08
CA ARG A 43 -3.41 8.00 3.68
C ARG A 43 -4.30 7.93 2.44
N GLY A 44 -4.60 6.73 1.95
CA GLY A 44 -5.29 6.52 0.70
C GLY A 44 -4.34 6.03 -0.40
N PRO A 45 -4.90 5.69 -1.58
CA PRO A 45 -4.11 5.24 -2.71
C PRO A 45 -3.12 6.34 -3.12
N PRO A 46 -1.86 6.00 -3.42
CA PRO A 46 -0.81 6.98 -3.68
C PRO A 46 -0.97 7.72 -5.01
N CYS A 47 -2.02 7.49 -5.79
CA CYS A 47 -2.30 8.27 -7.00
C CYS A 47 -3.11 9.52 -6.63
N ASP A 48 -2.44 10.49 -6.03
CA ASP A 48 -2.96 11.83 -5.77
C ASP A 48 -2.44 12.84 -6.80
N GLU A 49 -2.81 14.12 -6.65
CA GLU A 49 -2.36 15.21 -7.53
C GLU A 49 -0.83 15.38 -7.59
N THR A 50 -0.08 14.83 -6.62
CA THR A 50 1.40 14.89 -6.63
C THR A 50 2.05 13.76 -7.43
N SER A 51 1.26 12.75 -7.79
CA SER A 51 1.68 11.53 -8.47
C SER A 51 1.45 11.62 -9.97
N GLU A 52 1.98 12.69 -10.55
CA GLU A 52 1.91 12.94 -11.99
C GLU A 52 2.78 11.97 -12.77
N CYS A 53 2.12 11.10 -13.54
CA CYS A 53 2.70 10.41 -14.67
C CYS A 53 2.62 11.33 -15.90
N LEU A 54 3.76 11.56 -16.55
CA LEU A 54 3.86 12.39 -17.75
C LEU A 54 3.43 11.61 -19.00
N ASN A 55 3.29 12.33 -20.11
CA ASN A 55 3.04 11.76 -21.44
C ASN A 55 1.86 10.79 -21.47
N GLU A 56 0.75 11.17 -20.81
CA GLU A 56 -0.48 10.36 -20.70
C GLU A 56 -0.28 9.01 -20.00
N GLY A 57 0.76 8.87 -19.18
CA GLY A 57 0.98 7.71 -18.33
C GLY A 57 -0.16 7.50 -17.32
N VAL A 58 -0.47 6.24 -17.03
CA VAL A 58 -1.52 5.89 -16.07
C VAL A 58 -0.89 5.63 -14.70
N CYS A 59 -1.27 6.42 -13.69
CA CYS A 59 -0.88 6.14 -12.31
C CYS A 59 -1.56 4.87 -11.80
N ILE A 60 -0.77 3.94 -11.29
CA ILE A 60 -1.19 2.71 -10.65
C ILE A 60 -0.84 2.80 -9.17
N PRO A 61 -1.85 2.76 -8.27
CA PRO A 61 -1.59 2.80 -6.84
C PRO A 61 -1.03 1.45 -6.38
N GLN A 62 0.21 1.43 -5.87
CA GLN A 62 0.81 0.23 -5.29
C GLN A 62 1.10 0.44 -3.80
N LEU A 63 0.21 -0.04 -2.94
CA LEU A 63 0.27 0.15 -1.49
C LEU A 63 0.47 1.63 -1.13
N ASN A 64 1.71 2.01 -0.84
CA ASN A 64 2.08 3.34 -0.44
C ASN A 64 3.00 4.06 -1.44
N VAL A 65 3.26 3.45 -2.59
CA VAL A 65 4.09 3.98 -3.68
C VAL A 65 3.25 4.07 -4.95
N PRO A 66 3.23 5.21 -5.65
CA PRO A 66 2.62 5.29 -6.97
C PRO A 66 3.58 4.69 -8.00
N LEU A 67 3.05 3.97 -8.97
CA LEU A 67 3.80 3.52 -10.16
C LEU A 67 3.17 4.10 -11.41
N CYS A 68 3.98 4.52 -12.37
CA CYS A 68 3.49 4.94 -13.67
C CYS A 68 3.58 3.79 -14.68
N ARG A 69 2.46 3.47 -15.32
CA ARG A 69 2.44 2.64 -16.52
C ARG A 69 2.55 3.55 -17.72
N CYS A 70 3.69 3.47 -18.39
CA CYS A 70 4.01 4.33 -19.52
C CYS A 70 3.40 3.83 -20.83
N PRO A 71 2.96 4.74 -21.71
CA PRO A 71 2.59 4.40 -23.07
C PRO A 71 3.82 3.96 -23.88
N LEU A 72 3.57 3.43 -25.08
CA LEU A 72 4.61 3.08 -26.03
C LEU A 72 5.56 4.26 -26.27
N TYR A 73 6.86 3.96 -26.34
CA TYR A 73 7.96 4.91 -26.54
C TYR A 73 8.31 5.84 -25.37
N PHE A 74 7.63 5.71 -24.21
CA PHE A 74 8.01 6.43 -23.00
C PHE A 74 8.45 5.49 -21.87
N TRP A 75 9.36 5.95 -21.01
CA TRP A 75 9.85 5.22 -19.85
C TRP A 75 10.33 6.16 -18.75
N GLY A 76 10.89 5.59 -17.68
CA GLY A 76 11.22 6.34 -16.46
C GLY A 76 10.14 6.21 -15.40
N SER A 77 10.42 6.65 -14.18
CA SER A 77 9.50 6.47 -13.05
C SER A 77 8.23 7.30 -13.18
N LYS A 78 8.27 8.38 -13.98
CA LYS A 78 7.14 9.25 -14.29
C LYS A 78 6.83 9.29 -15.78
N CYS A 79 7.34 8.35 -16.58
CA CYS A 79 7.22 8.39 -18.04
C CYS A 79 7.82 9.65 -18.66
N GLU A 80 8.89 10.17 -18.06
CA GLU A 80 9.55 11.43 -18.46
C GLU A 80 10.59 11.28 -19.56
N LYS A 81 10.95 10.05 -19.91
CA LYS A 81 11.96 9.72 -20.92
C LYS A 81 11.34 9.07 -22.14
#